data_AF-A0AA38LJI6-F1
#
_entry.id   AF-A0AA38LJI6-F1
#
_cell.length_a   1.000
_cell.length_b   1.000
_cell.length_c   1.000
_cell.angle_alpha   90.00
_cell.angle_beta   90.00
_cell.angle_gamma   90.00
#
_symmetry.space_group_name_H-M   'P 1'
#
loop_
_entity.id
_entity.type
_entity.pdbx_description
1 polymer ?
#
loop_
_entity_poly.entity_id
_entity_poly.type
_entity_poly.pdbx_seq_one_letter_code
_entity_poly.pdbx_strand_id
1 'polypeptide(L)'
;VMEQFLSHKLIHSHALHDEYLSAISLMQHLFSVVFMKIITTVESKTLSVLEIMDSLRRNLLIVASAIAIALISTQLVPQSNVGGTVQPSQFSSISNKAIEALESIISLVPSDFVKSVARKHHKKKKQMNKCDEKLPPYFVLDEGYSQVMVVDQDGCGNYTSVQKAVDAVPEQSLNRTMIVINPGVYKEKVSVAESKPSITFQGRGYLNTSIVWNDTANSSHGTFFSASVTVFASNFIARNISFQNTAPPANPGDVGGQAVAIKISGDQAAFYGCGFYGAQDTLHDDKGRHYFKECFIQGSIDFIFGNGRSLYEDCHLNSIANPVPSGATTITGAITAHGRQSAEENTGFSFVSCSIGGTGRIWLGRAWGPYSLVLFSNTYMSDIIAPEGWNDWNDPKRDQYDFIPS
;
A
#
# COMPACT_ATOMS: atom_id res chain seq x y z
N VAL A 1 27.66 6.41 15.27
CA VAL A 1 29.05 6.93 15.28
C VAL A 1 29.18 8.24 14.51
N MET A 2 28.66 8.37 13.28
CA MET A 2 28.72 9.64 12.52
C MET A 2 27.77 10.73 13.06
N GLU A 3 26.59 10.37 13.59
CA GLU A 3 25.68 11.31 14.28
C GLU A 3 26.26 11.86 15.59
N GLN A 4 26.98 11.04 16.36
CA GLN A 4 27.60 11.46 17.62
C GLN A 4 28.83 12.36 17.42
N PHE A 5 29.45 12.37 16.24
CA PHE A 5 30.59 13.23 15.93
C PHE A 5 30.17 14.65 15.51
N LEU A 6 28.94 14.82 15.02
CA LEU A 6 28.43 16.10 14.51
C LEU A 6 27.72 16.95 15.57
N SER A 7 27.29 16.35 16.68
CA SER A 7 26.60 17.05 17.77
C SER A 7 27.51 17.91 18.66
N HIS A 8 28.84 17.76 18.59
CA HIS A 8 29.74 18.36 19.60
C HIS A 8 30.43 19.67 19.20
N LYS A 9 30.18 20.22 18.00
CA LYS A 9 30.71 21.52 17.57
C LYS A 9 29.65 22.34 16.86
N LEU A 10 28.83 23.09 17.60
CA LEU A 10 28.15 24.29 17.10
C LEU A 10 27.51 25.06 18.27
N ILE A 11 28.35 25.83 18.97
CA ILE A 11 27.91 27.04 19.68
C ILE A 11 28.59 28.19 18.94
N HIS A 12 27.97 28.65 17.86
CA HIS A 12 27.91 30.06 17.42
C HIS A 12 27.44 30.18 15.97
N SER A 13 26.55 31.17 15.75
CA SER A 13 25.93 31.63 14.49
C SER A 13 24.66 30.91 14.07
N HIS A 14 23.51 31.55 14.38
CA HIS A 14 22.17 31.13 13.99
C HIS A 14 21.91 31.11 12.47
N ALA A 15 22.74 31.78 11.64
CA ALA A 15 22.56 31.81 10.19
C ALA A 15 23.17 30.60 9.46
N LEU A 16 24.18 29.95 10.05
CA LEU A 16 24.80 28.74 9.49
C LEU A 16 23.99 27.48 9.79
N HIS A 17 23.06 27.52 10.75
CA HIS A 17 22.29 26.35 11.16
C HIS A 17 21.22 25.97 10.12
N ASP A 18 20.57 26.95 9.49
CA ASP A 18 19.48 26.73 8.54
C ASP A 18 19.96 26.23 7.16
N GLU A 19 21.09 26.74 6.66
CA GLU A 19 21.70 26.21 5.43
C GLU A 19 22.22 24.78 5.62
N TYR A 20 22.74 24.46 6.80
CA TYR A 20 23.19 23.10 7.14
C TYR A 20 22.02 22.12 7.28
N LEU A 21 20.92 22.56 7.89
CA LEU A 21 19.68 21.77 7.97
C LEU A 21 19.05 21.56 6.59
N SER A 22 19.11 22.56 5.70
CA SER A 22 18.67 22.45 4.31
C SER A 22 19.53 21.45 3.52
N ALA A 23 20.85 21.47 3.70
CA ALA A 23 21.76 20.51 3.08
C ALA A 23 21.56 19.08 3.60
N ILE A 24 21.31 18.92 4.90
CA ILE A 24 20.96 17.61 5.51
C ILE A 24 19.62 17.10 4.96
N SER A 25 18.61 17.98 4.85
CA SER A 25 17.31 17.63 4.26
C SER A 25 17.43 17.23 2.80
N LEU A 26 18.27 17.91 2.02
CA LEU A 26 18.52 17.57 0.61
C LEU A 26 19.26 16.23 0.48
N MET A 27 20.23 15.98 1.36
CA MET A 27 20.97 14.71 1.42
C MET A 27 20.06 13.54 1.85
N GLN A 28 19.19 13.74 2.84
CA GLN A 28 18.19 12.74 3.24
C GLN A 28 17.17 12.48 2.13
N HIS A 29 16.76 13.52 1.39
CA HIS A 29 15.86 13.36 0.26
C HIS A 29 16.52 12.59 -0.90
N LEU A 30 17.76 12.93 -1.24
CA LEU A 30 18.53 12.21 -2.26
C LEU A 30 18.79 10.75 -1.85
N PHE A 31 19.09 10.50 -0.57
CA PHE A 31 19.26 9.15 -0.05
C PHE A 31 17.97 8.34 -0.17
N SER A 32 16.82 8.92 0.21
CA SER A 32 15.50 8.29 0.07
C SER A 32 15.12 8.01 -1.38
N VAL A 33 15.42 8.93 -2.32
CA VAL A 33 15.14 8.74 -3.75
C VAL A 33 16.03 7.64 -4.35
N VAL A 34 17.32 7.61 -3.98
CA VAL A 34 18.25 6.57 -4.43
C VAL A 34 17.88 5.21 -3.83
N PHE A 35 17.54 5.17 -2.55
CA PHE A 35 17.10 3.96 -1.85
C PHE A 35 15.79 3.41 -2.44
N MET A 36 14.81 4.29 -2.73
CA MET A 36 13.58 3.91 -3.42
C MET A 36 13.83 3.39 -4.83
N LYS A 37 14.72 4.00 -5.61
CA LYS A 37 15.09 3.50 -6.95
C LYS A 37 15.82 2.16 -6.89
N ILE A 38 16.65 1.93 -5.87
CA ILE A 38 17.32 0.65 -5.66
C ILE A 38 16.28 -0.43 -5.33
N ILE A 39 15.34 -0.15 -4.42
CA ILE A 39 14.27 -1.08 -4.06
C ILE A 39 13.39 -1.40 -5.28
N THR A 40 12.94 -0.39 -6.03
CA THR A 40 12.13 -0.63 -7.24
C THR A 40 12.89 -1.40 -8.33
N THR A 41 14.19 -1.18 -8.48
CA THR A 41 15.02 -1.91 -9.47
C THR A 41 15.32 -3.35 -9.03
N VAL A 42 15.42 -3.61 -7.72
CA VAL A 42 15.66 -4.95 -7.16
C VAL A 42 14.36 -5.78 -7.10
N GLU A 43 13.22 -5.13 -6.90
CA GLU A 43 11.89 -5.77 -6.82
C GLU A 43 11.31 -6.11 -8.21
N SER A 44 11.70 -5.40 -9.29
CA SER A 44 11.29 -5.75 -10.66
C SER A 44 12.27 -6.75 -11.32
N LYS A 45 12.16 -8.05 -11.04
CA LYS A 45 13.08 -9.04 -11.66
C LYS A 45 12.79 -9.30 -13.14
N THR A 46 13.72 -8.94 -14.02
CA THR A 46 14.17 -9.73 -15.22
C THR A 46 15.43 -9.12 -15.88
N LEU A 47 16.31 -8.48 -15.13
CA LEU A 47 17.55 -7.92 -15.71
C LEU A 47 18.71 -8.91 -15.57
N SER A 48 19.49 -9.05 -16.65
CA SER A 48 20.72 -9.84 -16.66
C SER A 48 21.71 -9.29 -15.62
N VAL A 49 22.64 -10.13 -15.14
CA VAL A 49 23.69 -9.71 -14.19
C VAL A 49 24.46 -8.48 -14.71
N LEU A 50 24.59 -8.34 -16.03
CA LEU A 50 25.22 -7.19 -16.68
C LEU A 50 24.46 -5.88 -16.44
N GLU A 51 23.13 -5.91 -16.51
CA GLU A 51 22.28 -4.72 -16.35
C GLU A 51 22.13 -4.29 -14.90
N ILE A 52 22.14 -5.25 -13.96
CA ILE A 52 22.21 -4.97 -12.52
C ILE A 52 23.56 -4.33 -12.19
N MET A 53 24.66 -4.84 -12.75
CA MET A 53 25.99 -4.26 -12.57
C MET A 53 26.11 -2.86 -13.19
N ASP A 54 25.51 -2.62 -14.35
CA ASP A 54 25.48 -1.28 -14.96
C ASP A 54 24.61 -0.30 -14.18
N SER A 55 23.51 -0.76 -13.58
CA SER A 55 22.68 0.06 -12.69
C SER A 55 23.42 0.41 -11.39
N LEU A 56 24.09 -0.56 -10.77
CA LEU A 56 24.95 -0.35 -9.60
C LEU A 56 26.09 0.62 -9.92
N ARG A 57 26.74 0.47 -11.09
CA ARG A 57 27.82 1.36 -11.53
C ARG A 57 27.34 2.81 -11.71
N ARG A 58 26.17 3.03 -12.33
CA ARG A 58 25.57 4.36 -12.48
C ARG A 58 25.21 4.99 -11.13
N ASN A 59 24.68 4.19 -10.20
CA ASN A 59 24.32 4.68 -8.87
C ASN A 59 25.55 4.99 -8.01
N LEU A 60 26.62 4.19 -8.10
CA LEU A 60 27.91 4.50 -7.46
C LEU A 60 28.53 5.78 -8.00
N LEU A 61 28.41 6.04 -9.31
CA LEU A 61 28.86 7.30 -9.93
C LEU A 61 28.06 8.52 -9.42
N ILE A 62 26.75 8.38 -9.20
CA ILE A 62 25.90 9.44 -8.64
C ILE A 62 26.30 9.73 -7.19
N VAL A 63 26.50 8.70 -6.37
CA VAL A 63 26.95 8.86 -4.97
C VAL A 63 28.34 9.47 -4.90
N ALA A 64 29.28 9.02 -5.74
CA ALA A 64 30.61 9.61 -5.83
C ALA A 64 30.56 11.09 -6.26
N SER A 65 29.68 11.44 -7.19
CA SER A 65 29.47 12.84 -7.63
C SER A 65 28.89 13.70 -6.51
N ALA A 66 27.94 13.17 -5.73
CA ALA A 66 27.37 13.87 -4.57
C ALA A 66 28.42 14.08 -3.45
N ILE A 67 29.28 13.09 -3.20
CA ILE A 67 30.40 13.20 -2.26
C ILE A 67 31.42 14.23 -2.75
N ALA A 68 31.75 14.24 -4.05
CA ALA A 68 32.65 15.23 -4.62
C ALA A 68 32.08 16.64 -4.51
N ILE A 69 30.78 16.83 -4.77
CA ILE A 69 30.10 18.12 -4.59
C ILE A 69 30.13 18.54 -3.11
N ALA A 70 29.85 17.63 -2.17
CA ALA A 70 29.91 17.94 -0.74
C ALA A 70 31.34 18.30 -0.26
N LEU A 71 32.37 17.64 -0.80
CA LEU A 71 33.78 17.96 -0.52
C LEU A 71 34.18 19.32 -1.11
N ILE A 72 33.69 19.65 -2.30
CA ILE A 72 33.92 20.97 -2.92
C ILE A 72 33.20 22.06 -2.11
N SER A 73 31.95 21.83 -1.69
CA SER A 73 31.16 22.76 -0.89
C SER A 73 31.77 23.01 0.50
N THR A 74 32.39 22.01 1.13
CA THR A 74 33.08 22.17 2.42
C THR A 74 34.43 22.88 2.31
N GLN A 75 35.09 22.85 1.15
CA GLN A 75 36.32 23.60 0.86
C GLN A 75 36.03 25.05 0.42
N LEU A 76 34.79 25.36 0.01
CA LEU A 76 34.34 26.69 -0.41
C LEU A 76 33.80 27.55 0.74
N VAL A 77 33.70 27.01 1.96
CA VAL A 77 33.44 27.83 3.16
C VAL A 77 34.70 28.67 3.42
N PRO A 78 34.66 30.01 3.28
CA PRO A 78 35.82 30.83 3.54
C PRO A 78 36.18 30.68 5.02
N GLN A 79 37.41 30.27 5.32
CA GLN A 79 37.93 30.52 6.66
C GLN A 79 37.86 32.01 6.87
N SER A 80 37.09 32.42 7.89
CA SER A 80 37.03 33.79 8.34
C SER A 80 38.43 34.26 8.69
N ASN A 81 39.08 34.92 7.74
CA ASN A 81 39.80 36.17 7.91
C ASN A 81 40.46 36.60 6.59
N VAL A 82 40.24 37.88 6.26
CA VAL A 82 40.84 38.68 5.19
C VAL A 82 40.19 38.52 3.81
N GLY A 83 39.63 39.62 3.32
CA GLY A 83 39.00 39.73 2.01
C GLY A 83 39.99 39.46 0.87
N GLY A 84 39.58 38.56 -0.03
CA GLY A 84 40.25 38.26 -1.28
C GLY A 84 39.34 37.40 -2.16
N THR A 85 39.19 37.79 -3.42
CA THR A 85 38.46 37.02 -4.44
C THR A 85 39.21 35.73 -4.77
N VAL A 86 38.51 34.59 -4.75
CA VAL A 86 39.06 33.26 -5.04
C VAL A 86 39.52 33.18 -6.50
N GLN A 87 40.78 32.81 -6.74
CA GLN A 87 41.40 32.74 -8.08
C GLN A 87 41.09 31.41 -8.79
N PRO A 88 40.88 31.39 -10.13
CA PRO A 88 40.50 30.19 -10.91
C PRO A 88 41.48 29.01 -10.84
N SER A 89 42.75 29.24 -10.48
CA SER A 89 43.78 28.20 -10.37
C SER A 89 43.59 27.25 -9.18
N GLN A 90 42.81 27.64 -8.16
CA GLN A 90 42.47 26.74 -7.04
C GLN A 90 41.34 25.76 -7.40
N PHE A 91 40.43 26.15 -8.30
CA PHE A 91 39.36 25.28 -8.80
C PHE A 91 39.89 24.10 -9.63
N SER A 92 40.92 24.34 -10.45
CA SER A 92 41.51 23.28 -11.29
C SER A 92 42.24 22.21 -10.45
N SER A 93 42.92 22.60 -9.37
CA SER A 93 43.59 21.66 -8.47
C SER A 93 42.63 20.76 -7.71
N ILE A 94 41.45 21.26 -7.33
CA ILE A 94 40.44 20.50 -6.58
C ILE A 94 39.68 19.55 -7.52
N SER A 95 39.33 20.04 -8.72
CA SER A 95 38.76 19.24 -9.80
C SER A 95 39.63 18.01 -10.13
N ASN A 96 40.94 18.22 -10.31
CA ASN A 96 41.86 17.14 -10.67
C ASN A 96 41.99 16.08 -9.56
N LYS A 97 41.98 16.48 -8.28
CA LYS A 97 42.00 15.53 -7.15
C LYS A 97 40.71 14.71 -7.02
N ALA A 98 39.56 15.31 -7.36
CA ALA A 98 38.30 14.59 -7.38
C ALA A 98 38.25 13.56 -8.52
N ILE A 99 38.84 13.88 -9.68
CA ILE A 99 38.99 12.96 -10.81
C ILE A 99 39.93 11.80 -10.45
N GLU A 100 41.08 12.06 -9.82
CA GLU A 100 42.01 11.01 -9.37
C GLU A 100 41.37 10.04 -8.35
N ALA A 101 40.55 10.57 -7.43
CA ALA A 101 39.80 9.74 -6.48
C ALA A 101 38.76 8.85 -7.18
N LEU A 102 38.08 9.36 -8.21
CA LEU A 102 37.15 8.60 -9.03
C LEU A 102 37.86 7.49 -9.83
N GLU A 103 39.02 7.77 -10.41
CA GLU A 103 39.82 6.77 -11.14
C GLU A 103 40.34 5.67 -10.20
N SER A 104 40.75 6.02 -8.98
CA SER A 104 41.16 5.05 -7.96
C SER A 104 40.00 4.12 -7.55
N ILE A 105 38.77 4.62 -7.47
CA ILE A 105 37.58 3.80 -7.15
C ILE A 105 37.23 2.86 -8.31
N ILE A 106 37.36 3.33 -9.55
CA ILE A 106 37.14 2.51 -10.75
C ILE A 106 38.18 1.37 -10.83
N SER A 107 39.42 1.60 -10.38
CA SER A 107 40.49 0.59 -10.35
C SER A 107 40.28 -0.54 -9.33
N LEU A 108 39.43 -0.34 -8.32
CA LEU A 108 39.10 -1.35 -7.29
C LEU A 108 38.15 -2.45 -7.79
N VAL A 109 37.68 -2.38 -9.03
CA VAL A 109 36.87 -3.43 -9.69
C VAL A 109 37.73 -4.11 -10.76
N PRO A 110 38.42 -5.23 -10.46
CA PRO A 110 39.27 -5.89 -11.44
C PRO A 110 38.43 -6.44 -12.60
N SER A 111 38.80 -6.10 -13.84
CA SER A 111 38.16 -6.63 -15.05
C SER A 111 38.15 -8.17 -15.10
N ASP A 112 39.10 -8.81 -14.41
CA ASP A 112 39.21 -10.27 -14.33
C ASP A 112 38.26 -10.91 -13.31
N PHE A 113 37.79 -10.15 -12.31
CA PHE A 113 36.72 -10.60 -11.41
C PHE A 113 35.39 -10.73 -12.18
N VAL A 114 35.09 -9.77 -13.05
CA VAL A 114 33.92 -9.79 -13.96
C VAL A 114 33.96 -11.00 -14.90
N LYS A 115 35.12 -11.31 -15.48
CA LYS A 115 35.31 -12.48 -16.37
C LYS A 115 35.31 -13.82 -15.62
N SER A 116 35.70 -13.87 -14.35
CA SER A 116 35.70 -15.08 -13.52
C SER A 116 34.28 -15.44 -13.07
N VAL A 117 33.47 -14.44 -12.70
CA VAL A 117 32.05 -14.63 -12.37
C VAL A 117 31.24 -15.02 -13.60
N ALA A 118 31.50 -14.41 -14.76
CA ALA A 118 30.85 -14.78 -16.02
C ALA A 118 31.15 -16.22 -16.47
N ARG A 119 32.37 -16.73 -16.24
CA ARG A 119 32.78 -18.08 -16.64
C ARG A 119 32.28 -19.20 -15.72
N LYS A 120 32.05 -18.93 -14.43
CA LYS A 120 31.54 -19.96 -13.49
C LYS A 120 30.03 -20.21 -13.60
N HIS A 121 29.27 -19.34 -14.28
CA HIS A 121 27.83 -19.53 -14.50
C HIS A 121 27.44 -20.29 -15.79
N HIS A 122 28.41 -20.80 -16.56
CA HIS A 122 28.15 -21.75 -17.66
C HIS A 122 28.02 -23.21 -17.18
N LYS A 123 27.49 -23.44 -15.97
CA LYS A 123 26.93 -24.76 -15.64
C LYS A 123 25.57 -24.83 -16.31
N LYS A 124 25.42 -25.72 -17.30
CA LYS A 124 24.17 -26.04 -18.03
C LYS A 124 22.95 -25.66 -17.19
N LYS A 125 22.29 -24.55 -17.53
CA LYS A 125 21.00 -24.18 -16.96
C LYS A 125 20.07 -25.33 -17.36
N LYS A 126 19.85 -26.28 -16.45
CA LYS A 126 18.76 -27.24 -16.60
C LYS A 126 17.53 -26.37 -16.84
N GLN A 127 16.87 -26.56 -17.97
CA GLN A 127 15.59 -25.89 -18.25
C GLN A 127 14.67 -26.29 -17.09
N MET A 128 14.57 -25.43 -16.08
CA MET A 128 13.56 -25.58 -15.04
C MET A 128 12.26 -25.30 -15.75
N ASN A 129 11.35 -26.27 -15.72
CA ASN A 129 10.01 -26.03 -16.21
C ASN A 129 9.43 -24.87 -15.40
N LYS A 130 8.60 -24.05 -16.05
CA LYS A 130 7.94 -22.89 -15.43
C LYS A 130 7.26 -23.22 -14.09
N CYS A 131 6.86 -24.48 -13.91
CA CYS A 131 6.17 -25.00 -12.73
C CYS A 131 7.05 -25.76 -11.72
N ASP A 132 8.38 -25.76 -11.89
CA ASP A 132 9.31 -26.43 -10.97
C ASP A 132 9.62 -25.59 -9.72
N GLU A 133 9.11 -24.36 -9.62
CA GLU A 133 9.17 -23.56 -8.40
C GLU A 133 8.15 -24.12 -7.40
N LYS A 134 8.60 -25.09 -6.60
CA LYS A 134 7.79 -25.69 -5.53
C LYS A 134 7.18 -24.58 -4.67
N LEU A 135 5.88 -24.71 -4.37
CA LEU A 135 5.20 -23.91 -3.35
C LEU A 135 6.14 -23.74 -2.15
N PRO A 136 6.43 -22.51 -1.70
CA PRO A 136 7.35 -22.31 -0.59
C PRO A 136 6.88 -23.14 0.61
N PRO A 137 7.80 -23.80 1.33
CA PRO A 137 7.50 -24.74 2.42
C PRO A 137 6.85 -24.09 3.65
N TYR A 138 6.46 -22.81 3.56
CA TYR A 138 5.86 -22.05 4.66
C TYR A 138 4.36 -22.33 4.85
N PHE A 139 3.74 -23.15 3.99
CA PHE A 139 2.41 -23.67 4.31
C PHE A 139 2.52 -24.83 5.28
N VAL A 140 2.64 -24.50 6.56
CA VAL A 140 2.10 -25.38 7.58
C VAL A 140 0.59 -25.30 7.40
N LEU A 141 -0.01 -26.34 6.83
CA LEU A 141 -1.45 -26.50 6.86
C LEU A 141 -1.83 -26.52 8.34
N ASP A 142 -2.50 -25.49 8.81
CA ASP A 142 -3.22 -25.55 10.08
C ASP A 142 -4.11 -26.81 10.03
N GLU A 143 -4.25 -27.54 11.14
CA GLU A 143 -4.94 -28.85 11.22
C GLU A 143 -6.46 -28.80 10.90
N GLY A 144 -6.96 -27.74 10.26
CA GLY A 144 -8.38 -27.49 9.99
C GLY A 144 -8.81 -27.46 8.52
N TYR A 145 -7.93 -27.72 7.55
CA TYR A 145 -8.28 -27.70 6.11
C TYR A 145 -8.48 -29.12 5.55
N SER A 146 -9.65 -29.40 4.97
CA SER A 146 -9.92 -30.71 4.33
C SER A 146 -9.46 -30.78 2.89
N GLN A 147 -9.33 -29.64 2.22
CA GLN A 147 -8.97 -29.55 0.82
C GLN A 147 -8.15 -28.29 0.56
N VAL A 148 -7.15 -28.43 -0.30
CA VAL A 148 -6.31 -27.32 -0.79
C VAL A 148 -6.34 -27.33 -2.30
N MET A 149 -6.70 -26.19 -2.90
CA MET A 149 -6.66 -25.95 -4.33
C MET A 149 -5.68 -24.81 -4.60
N VAL A 150 -4.92 -24.89 -5.69
CA VAL A 150 -3.95 -23.86 -6.09
C VAL A 150 -4.41 -23.19 -7.38
N VAL A 151 -4.41 -21.86 -7.38
CA VAL A 151 -4.72 -21.02 -8.53
C VAL A 151 -3.44 -20.32 -8.97
N ASP A 152 -3.10 -20.46 -10.25
CA ASP A 152 -1.87 -19.94 -10.83
C ASP A 152 -2.11 -19.58 -12.31
N GLN A 153 -1.91 -18.30 -12.67
CA GLN A 153 -2.18 -17.81 -14.03
C GLN A 153 -1.25 -18.44 -15.09
N ASP A 154 -0.11 -18.97 -14.67
CA ASP A 154 0.88 -19.60 -15.52
C ASP A 154 0.61 -21.09 -15.77
N GLY A 155 -0.46 -21.64 -15.18
CA GLY A 155 -0.88 -23.02 -15.36
C GLY A 155 -0.17 -24.02 -14.45
N CYS A 156 0.53 -23.53 -13.42
CA CYS A 156 1.29 -24.36 -12.50
C CYS A 156 0.50 -24.82 -11.26
N GLY A 157 -0.78 -24.42 -11.16
CA GLY A 157 -1.73 -24.81 -10.13
C GLY A 157 -2.82 -25.75 -10.65
N ASN A 158 -3.81 -26.03 -9.81
CA ASN A 158 -5.00 -26.79 -10.20
C ASN A 158 -5.92 -25.99 -11.14
N TYR A 159 -5.95 -24.66 -10.99
CA TYR A 159 -6.78 -23.76 -11.78
C TYR A 159 -5.98 -22.54 -12.24
N THR A 160 -6.41 -21.90 -13.33
CA THR A 160 -5.84 -20.63 -13.83
C THR A 160 -6.70 -19.40 -13.52
N SER A 161 -7.91 -19.60 -12.98
CA SER A 161 -8.86 -18.55 -12.58
C SER A 161 -9.34 -18.84 -11.16
N VAL A 162 -9.57 -17.77 -10.41
CA VAL A 162 -10.07 -17.84 -9.04
C VAL A 162 -11.52 -18.32 -9.03
N GLN A 163 -12.37 -17.81 -9.93
CA GLN A 163 -13.78 -18.26 -10.00
C GLN A 163 -13.88 -19.76 -10.26
N LYS A 164 -13.07 -20.31 -11.17
CA LYS A 164 -13.07 -21.76 -11.45
C LYS A 164 -12.72 -22.61 -10.22
N ALA A 165 -11.80 -22.13 -9.38
CA ALA A 165 -11.48 -22.81 -8.13
C ALA A 165 -12.65 -22.73 -7.13
N VAL A 166 -13.32 -21.58 -7.02
CA VAL A 166 -14.53 -21.42 -6.19
C VAL A 166 -15.64 -22.36 -6.67
N ASP A 167 -15.87 -22.43 -7.99
CA ASP A 167 -16.90 -23.28 -8.59
C ASP A 167 -16.67 -24.77 -8.27
N ALA A 168 -15.41 -25.19 -8.16
CA ALA A 168 -15.05 -26.56 -7.85
C ALA A 168 -15.19 -26.94 -6.36
N VAL A 169 -15.34 -25.98 -5.45
CA VAL A 169 -15.60 -26.28 -4.03
C VAL A 169 -17.00 -26.93 -3.91
N PRO A 170 -17.15 -28.07 -3.22
CA PRO A 170 -18.46 -28.68 -3.02
C PRO A 170 -19.45 -27.75 -2.32
N GLU A 171 -20.69 -27.76 -2.78
CA GLU A 171 -21.80 -27.07 -2.12
C GLU A 171 -22.03 -27.66 -0.71
N GLN A 172 -22.41 -26.80 0.24
CA GLN A 172 -22.76 -27.13 1.63
C GLN A 172 -21.68 -27.93 2.36
N SER A 173 -20.40 -27.73 2.00
CA SER A 173 -19.28 -28.39 2.68
C SER A 173 -19.25 -28.00 4.16
N LEU A 174 -19.22 -29.02 5.03
CA LEU A 174 -18.99 -28.83 6.47
C LEU A 174 -17.52 -28.57 6.81
N ASN A 175 -16.62 -28.86 5.87
CA ASN A 175 -15.18 -28.71 6.06
C ASN A 175 -14.66 -27.46 5.33
N ARG A 176 -13.59 -26.87 5.88
CA ARG A 176 -12.96 -25.68 5.32
C ARG A 176 -12.04 -26.03 4.14
N THR A 177 -12.26 -25.35 3.02
CA THR A 177 -11.41 -25.47 1.81
C THR A 177 -10.51 -24.26 1.67
N MET A 178 -9.21 -24.49 1.49
CA MET A 178 -8.25 -23.45 1.16
C MET A 178 -8.06 -23.34 -0.35
N ILE A 179 -8.18 -22.13 -0.89
CA ILE A 179 -7.79 -21.77 -2.24
C ILE A 179 -6.55 -20.88 -2.12
N VAL A 180 -5.40 -21.47 -2.42
CA VAL A 180 -4.12 -20.77 -2.54
C VAL A 180 -4.09 -20.04 -3.87
N ILE A 181 -3.84 -18.74 -3.85
CA ILE A 181 -3.78 -17.89 -5.04
C ILE A 181 -2.35 -17.38 -5.14
N ASN A 182 -1.62 -17.85 -6.16
CA ASN A 182 -0.23 -17.47 -6.37
C ASN A 182 -0.09 -15.98 -6.76
N PRO A 183 1.12 -15.40 -6.77
CA PRO A 183 1.33 -14.01 -7.16
C PRO A 183 0.80 -13.75 -8.57
N GLY A 184 0.14 -12.61 -8.77
CA GLY A 184 -0.49 -12.28 -10.05
C GLY A 184 -1.65 -11.29 -9.91
N VAL A 185 -2.04 -10.73 -11.06
CA VAL A 185 -3.19 -9.84 -11.20
C VAL A 185 -4.30 -10.60 -11.94
N TYR A 186 -5.27 -11.08 -11.18
CA TYR A 186 -6.40 -11.87 -11.64
C TYR A 186 -7.53 -10.94 -12.07
N LYS A 187 -7.60 -10.64 -13.38
CA LYS A 187 -8.63 -9.77 -13.97
C LYS A 187 -9.92 -10.54 -14.25
N GLU A 188 -10.72 -10.74 -13.21
CA GLU A 188 -11.98 -11.47 -13.25
C GLU A 188 -12.93 -10.99 -12.15
N LYS A 189 -14.24 -11.14 -12.35
CA LYS A 189 -15.20 -11.04 -11.26
C LYS A 189 -15.27 -12.37 -10.53
N VAL A 190 -15.31 -12.32 -9.19
CA VAL A 190 -15.42 -13.52 -8.35
C VAL A 190 -16.65 -13.42 -7.45
N SER A 191 -17.46 -14.47 -7.43
CA SER A 191 -18.61 -14.61 -6.55
C SER A 191 -18.48 -15.91 -5.74
N VAL A 192 -18.46 -15.77 -4.41
CA VAL A 192 -18.48 -16.89 -3.47
C VAL A 192 -19.91 -17.04 -2.96
N ALA A 193 -20.64 -17.99 -3.55
CA ALA A 193 -22.05 -18.23 -3.28
C ALA A 193 -22.31 -18.62 -1.81
N GLU A 194 -23.48 -18.26 -1.27
CA GLU A 194 -23.90 -18.59 0.10
C GLU A 194 -23.82 -20.09 0.40
N SER A 195 -24.09 -20.90 -0.62
CA SER A 195 -24.05 -22.35 -0.56
C SER A 195 -22.65 -22.94 -0.45
N LYS A 196 -21.58 -22.14 -0.53
CA LYS A 196 -20.18 -22.57 -0.39
C LYS A 196 -19.53 -21.96 0.87
N PRO A 197 -20.00 -22.29 2.08
CA PRO A 197 -19.45 -21.75 3.31
C PRO A 197 -18.00 -22.20 3.54
N SER A 198 -17.29 -21.52 4.45
CA SER A 198 -15.98 -21.96 4.94
C SER A 198 -14.89 -22.06 3.87
N ILE A 199 -14.87 -21.15 2.90
CA ILE A 199 -13.74 -21.00 1.97
C ILE A 199 -12.67 -20.08 2.57
N THR A 200 -11.40 -20.42 2.39
CA THR A 200 -10.26 -19.54 2.68
C THR A 200 -9.52 -19.17 1.41
N PHE A 201 -9.42 -17.89 1.10
CA PHE A 201 -8.47 -17.37 0.11
C PHE A 201 -7.13 -17.07 0.77
N GLN A 202 -6.05 -17.61 0.20
CA GLN A 202 -4.70 -17.43 0.70
C GLN A 202 -3.79 -16.92 -0.42
N GLY A 203 -3.50 -15.61 -0.41
CA GLY A 203 -2.55 -14.98 -1.33
C GLY A 203 -1.09 -15.05 -0.85
N ARG A 204 -0.20 -14.36 -1.58
CA ARG A 204 1.26 -14.27 -1.33
C ARG A 204 1.73 -12.87 -0.94
N GLY A 205 0.84 -12.12 -0.30
CA GLY A 205 1.03 -10.72 0.07
C GLY A 205 0.07 -9.85 -0.70
N TYR A 206 -0.55 -8.88 -0.03
CA TYR A 206 -1.55 -8.01 -0.66
C TYR A 206 -0.96 -7.18 -1.82
N LEU A 207 0.35 -6.90 -1.82
CA LEU A 207 1.03 -6.24 -2.93
C LEU A 207 1.32 -7.16 -4.14
N ASN A 208 1.29 -8.48 -3.94
CA ASN A 208 1.74 -9.46 -4.93
C ASN A 208 0.60 -10.26 -5.57
N THR A 209 -0.53 -10.39 -4.87
CA THR A 209 -1.69 -11.17 -5.31
C THR A 209 -2.94 -10.29 -5.26
N SER A 210 -3.60 -10.07 -6.39
CA SER A 210 -4.81 -9.23 -6.45
C SER A 210 -5.88 -9.79 -7.40
N ILE A 211 -7.14 -9.69 -7.00
CA ILE A 211 -8.31 -9.88 -7.87
C ILE A 211 -8.85 -8.51 -8.25
N VAL A 212 -9.04 -8.27 -9.54
CA VAL A 212 -9.27 -6.93 -10.09
C VAL A 212 -10.41 -6.92 -11.12
N TRP A 213 -11.31 -5.95 -10.98
CA TRP A 213 -12.27 -5.57 -12.02
C TRP A 213 -12.40 -4.03 -12.09
N ASN A 214 -13.32 -3.50 -12.89
CA ASN A 214 -13.44 -2.05 -13.12
C ASN A 214 -14.89 -1.58 -13.36
N ASP A 215 -15.89 -2.31 -12.89
CA ASP A 215 -17.28 -1.87 -13.03
C ASP A 215 -17.53 -0.64 -12.16
N THR A 216 -18.35 0.27 -12.69
CA THR A 216 -18.97 1.36 -11.96
C THR A 216 -20.45 1.04 -11.75
N ALA A 217 -21.13 1.70 -10.82
CA ALA A 217 -22.57 1.57 -10.65
C ALA A 217 -23.32 1.84 -11.97
N ASN A 218 -22.84 2.77 -12.79
CA ASN A 218 -23.42 3.02 -14.11
C ASN A 218 -23.25 1.83 -15.07
N SER A 219 -22.06 1.22 -15.13
CA SER A 219 -21.81 0.08 -16.02
C SER A 219 -22.44 -1.23 -15.53
N SER A 220 -22.70 -1.36 -14.22
CA SER A 220 -23.27 -2.56 -13.61
C SER A 220 -24.74 -2.44 -13.24
N HIS A 221 -25.41 -1.32 -13.54
CA HIS A 221 -26.82 -1.06 -13.19
C HIS A 221 -27.07 -1.03 -11.67
N GLY A 222 -26.13 -0.47 -10.91
CA GLY A 222 -26.23 -0.24 -9.47
C GLY A 222 -24.93 -0.55 -8.75
N THR A 223 -24.65 0.20 -7.68
CA THR A 223 -23.44 0.08 -6.84
C THR A 223 -23.16 -1.35 -6.41
N PHE A 224 -24.18 -2.08 -5.97
CA PHE A 224 -23.98 -3.42 -5.41
C PHE A 224 -23.50 -4.44 -6.45
N PHE A 225 -23.77 -4.20 -7.73
CA PHE A 225 -23.35 -5.06 -8.83
C PHE A 225 -21.96 -4.71 -9.38
N SER A 226 -21.37 -3.58 -8.96
CA SER A 226 -20.05 -3.14 -9.42
C SER A 226 -18.89 -3.86 -8.73
N ALA A 227 -19.19 -4.68 -7.72
CA ALA A 227 -18.20 -5.42 -6.94
C ALA A 227 -17.30 -6.31 -7.81
N SER A 228 -15.99 -6.16 -7.66
CA SER A 228 -15.01 -7.06 -8.30
C SER A 228 -15.06 -8.45 -7.66
N VAL A 229 -15.21 -8.50 -6.33
CA VAL A 229 -15.47 -9.74 -5.58
C VAL A 229 -16.74 -9.60 -4.75
N THR A 230 -17.61 -10.61 -4.76
CA THR A 230 -18.78 -10.68 -3.87
C THR A 230 -18.72 -11.95 -3.03
N VAL A 231 -18.85 -11.81 -1.71
CA VAL A 231 -18.82 -12.91 -0.75
C VAL A 231 -20.18 -13.02 -0.07
N PHE A 232 -20.97 -14.01 -0.49
CA PHE A 232 -22.24 -14.37 0.17
C PHE A 232 -22.05 -15.50 1.19
N ALA A 233 -21.00 -16.31 1.04
CA ALA A 233 -20.66 -17.41 1.93
C ALA A 233 -20.34 -16.98 3.37
N SER A 234 -20.90 -17.70 4.34
CA SER A 234 -20.51 -17.56 5.74
C SER A 234 -19.14 -18.18 6.02
N ASN A 235 -18.50 -17.77 7.12
CA ASN A 235 -17.21 -18.30 7.57
C ASN A 235 -16.06 -18.14 6.55
N PHE A 236 -16.18 -17.17 5.64
CA PHE A 236 -15.15 -16.86 4.65
C PHE A 236 -13.91 -16.26 5.31
N ILE A 237 -12.72 -16.66 4.86
CA ILE A 237 -11.46 -16.06 5.31
C ILE A 237 -10.65 -15.61 4.10
N ALA A 238 -10.07 -14.42 4.14
CA ALA A 238 -9.04 -14.01 3.20
C ALA A 238 -7.75 -13.64 3.93
N ARG A 239 -6.61 -14.03 3.37
CA ARG A 239 -5.28 -13.71 3.92
C ARG A 239 -4.34 -13.25 2.82
N ASN A 240 -3.61 -12.17 3.07
CA ASN A 240 -2.47 -11.73 2.25
C ASN A 240 -2.80 -11.61 0.75
N ILE A 241 -3.97 -11.04 0.43
CA ILE A 241 -4.47 -10.84 -0.93
C ILE A 241 -5.14 -9.48 -1.04
N SER A 242 -5.20 -8.94 -2.25
CA SER A 242 -5.94 -7.72 -2.54
C SER A 242 -7.18 -7.90 -3.39
N PHE A 243 -8.17 -7.07 -3.08
CA PHE A 243 -9.38 -6.88 -3.86
C PHE A 243 -9.36 -5.45 -4.40
N GLN A 244 -9.52 -5.28 -5.71
CA GLN A 244 -9.39 -3.97 -6.33
C GLN A 244 -10.49 -3.71 -7.34
N ASN A 245 -11.01 -2.49 -7.32
CA ASN A 245 -11.76 -1.92 -8.43
C ASN A 245 -10.97 -0.76 -9.03
N THR A 246 -10.61 -0.86 -10.32
CA THR A 246 -9.79 0.12 -11.01
C THR A 246 -10.60 1.12 -11.84
N ALA A 247 -11.89 1.28 -11.56
CA ALA A 247 -12.66 2.36 -12.15
C ALA A 247 -12.04 3.73 -11.79
N PRO A 248 -12.15 4.74 -12.67
CA PRO A 248 -11.66 6.09 -12.37
C PRO A 248 -12.29 6.65 -11.10
N PRO A 249 -11.53 7.37 -10.25
CA PRO A 249 -12.10 8.05 -9.08
C PRO A 249 -13.20 9.02 -9.45
N ALA A 250 -14.35 8.91 -8.79
CA ALA A 250 -15.46 9.83 -8.91
C ALA A 250 -15.22 11.09 -8.06
N ASN A 251 -15.71 12.24 -8.52
CA ASN A 251 -15.79 13.46 -7.73
C ASN A 251 -17.05 13.44 -6.84
N PRO A 252 -17.06 14.22 -5.73
CA PRO A 252 -18.25 14.39 -4.92
C PRO A 252 -19.45 14.88 -5.77
N GLY A 253 -20.53 14.09 -5.77
CA GLY A 253 -21.76 14.40 -6.50
C GLY A 253 -21.89 13.76 -7.88
N ASP A 254 -20.84 13.09 -8.38
CA ASP A 254 -20.92 12.36 -9.65
C ASP A 254 -21.96 11.22 -9.56
N VAL A 255 -22.78 11.09 -10.60
CA VAL A 255 -23.83 10.07 -10.67
C VAL A 255 -23.26 8.79 -11.27
N GLY A 256 -23.40 7.67 -10.55
CA GLY A 256 -23.03 6.35 -11.05
C GLY A 256 -21.54 6.03 -11.02
N GLY A 257 -20.71 6.87 -10.39
CA GLY A 257 -19.26 6.68 -10.26
C GLY A 257 -18.81 5.71 -9.16
N GLN A 258 -19.73 5.17 -8.37
CA GLN A 258 -19.43 4.20 -7.30
C GLN A 258 -18.82 2.93 -7.86
N ALA A 259 -17.78 2.39 -7.23
CA ALA A 259 -17.01 1.28 -7.79
C ALA A 259 -16.45 0.36 -6.69
N VAL A 260 -17.16 -0.75 -6.45
CA VAL A 260 -16.88 -1.63 -5.32
C VAL A 260 -15.73 -2.59 -5.63
N ALA A 261 -14.72 -2.64 -4.76
CA ALA A 261 -13.65 -3.63 -4.83
C ALA A 261 -14.13 -4.99 -4.31
N ILE A 262 -14.79 -4.99 -3.15
CA ILE A 262 -15.41 -6.18 -2.59
C ILE A 262 -16.69 -5.87 -1.85
N LYS A 263 -17.68 -6.75 -2.00
CA LYS A 263 -18.92 -6.78 -1.24
C LYS A 263 -18.97 -8.02 -0.34
N ILE A 264 -19.27 -7.83 0.93
CA ILE A 264 -19.29 -8.92 1.93
C ILE A 264 -20.66 -8.95 2.61
N SER A 265 -21.40 -10.02 2.37
CA SER A 265 -22.76 -10.24 2.91
C SER A 265 -22.88 -11.51 3.75
N GLY A 266 -21.84 -12.36 3.75
CA GLY A 266 -21.80 -13.62 4.47
C GLY A 266 -21.30 -13.43 5.89
N ASP A 267 -22.02 -13.99 6.87
CA ASP A 267 -21.70 -13.82 8.29
C ASP A 267 -20.39 -14.54 8.70
N GLN A 268 -19.71 -14.02 9.73
CA GLN A 268 -18.45 -14.56 10.27
C GLN A 268 -17.28 -14.55 9.26
N ALA A 269 -17.18 -13.52 8.43
CA ALA A 269 -16.04 -13.35 7.53
C ALA A 269 -14.82 -12.70 8.23
N ALA A 270 -13.61 -13.11 7.88
CA ALA A 270 -12.38 -12.54 8.45
C ALA A 270 -11.30 -12.26 7.39
N PHE A 271 -10.58 -11.16 7.55
CA PHE A 271 -9.57 -10.67 6.61
C PHE A 271 -8.28 -10.33 7.38
N TYR A 272 -7.15 -10.89 6.94
CA TYR A 272 -5.86 -10.72 7.62
C TYR A 272 -4.78 -10.29 6.62
N GLY A 273 -4.14 -9.14 6.84
CA GLY A 273 -3.08 -8.69 5.94
C GLY A 273 -3.57 -8.44 4.51
N CYS A 274 -4.86 -8.13 4.33
CA CYS A 274 -5.48 -7.93 3.03
C CYS A 274 -5.40 -6.46 2.58
N GLY A 275 -5.46 -6.24 1.27
CA GLY A 275 -5.53 -4.90 0.70
C GLY A 275 -6.84 -4.66 -0.03
N PHE A 276 -7.46 -3.50 0.16
CA PHE A 276 -8.71 -3.10 -0.47
C PHE A 276 -8.48 -1.80 -1.20
N TYR A 277 -8.60 -1.82 -2.54
CA TYR A 277 -8.24 -0.67 -3.37
C TYR A 277 -9.42 -0.25 -4.25
N GLY A 278 -9.81 1.01 -4.11
CA GLY A 278 -10.79 1.64 -4.98
C GLY A 278 -10.77 3.15 -4.77
N ALA A 279 -11.87 3.79 -5.13
CA ALA A 279 -12.13 5.20 -4.87
C ALA A 279 -13.42 5.34 -4.07
N GLN A 280 -14.53 5.68 -4.73
CA GLN A 280 -15.84 5.73 -4.09
C GLN A 280 -16.41 4.32 -3.87
N ASP A 281 -16.91 4.06 -2.66
CA ASP A 281 -17.59 2.80 -2.28
C ASP A 281 -16.67 1.56 -2.37
N THR A 282 -15.40 1.67 -1.96
CA THR A 282 -14.39 0.60 -2.12
C THR A 282 -14.77 -0.72 -1.42
N LEU A 283 -15.08 -0.66 -0.13
CA LEU A 283 -15.42 -1.81 0.70
C LEU A 283 -16.90 -1.74 1.09
N HIS A 284 -17.71 -2.59 0.44
CA HIS A 284 -19.11 -2.75 0.80
C HIS A 284 -19.25 -3.84 1.88
N ASP A 285 -19.12 -3.42 3.13
CA ASP A 285 -19.37 -4.20 4.35
C ASP A 285 -20.89 -4.27 4.62
N ASP A 286 -21.58 -5.01 3.75
CA ASP A 286 -23.05 -5.00 3.57
C ASP A 286 -23.79 -5.46 4.83
N LYS A 287 -23.56 -6.70 5.28
CA LYS A 287 -24.24 -7.29 6.45
C LYS A 287 -23.46 -8.47 7.01
N GLY A 288 -23.65 -8.76 8.30
CA GLY A 288 -23.00 -9.87 9.00
C GLY A 288 -21.95 -9.39 9.98
N ARG A 289 -21.26 -10.34 10.63
CA ARG A 289 -20.18 -10.09 11.57
C ARG A 289 -18.85 -10.27 10.87
N HIS A 290 -18.05 -9.20 10.78
CA HIS A 290 -16.77 -9.26 10.07
C HIS A 290 -15.60 -8.79 10.94
N TYR A 291 -14.43 -9.32 10.65
CA TYR A 291 -13.20 -8.95 11.32
C TYR A 291 -12.09 -8.66 10.31
N PHE A 292 -11.48 -7.50 10.41
CA PHE A 292 -10.39 -7.04 9.55
C PHE A 292 -9.18 -6.76 10.44
N LYS A 293 -8.08 -7.48 10.23
CA LYS A 293 -6.85 -7.31 10.99
C LYS A 293 -5.68 -6.98 10.06
N GLU A 294 -4.88 -5.98 10.43
CA GLU A 294 -3.66 -5.61 9.70
C GLU A 294 -3.91 -5.35 8.21
N CYS A 295 -5.10 -4.82 7.88
CA CYS A 295 -5.50 -4.59 6.50
C CYS A 295 -5.15 -3.17 6.04
N PHE A 296 -4.87 -3.03 4.74
CA PHE A 296 -4.75 -1.74 4.07
C PHE A 296 -6.04 -1.45 3.29
N ILE A 297 -6.70 -0.33 3.57
CA ILE A 297 -7.97 0.04 2.92
C ILE A 297 -7.82 1.44 2.32
N GLN A 298 -8.04 1.56 1.01
CA GLN A 298 -7.89 2.81 0.27
C GLN A 298 -9.16 3.22 -0.45
N GLY A 299 -9.53 4.51 -0.36
CA GLY A 299 -10.57 5.09 -1.20
C GLY A 299 -10.75 6.59 -1.01
N SER A 300 -11.84 7.16 -1.53
CA SER A 300 -12.12 8.60 -1.49
C SER A 300 -13.41 8.91 -0.74
N ILE A 301 -14.56 8.53 -1.29
CA ILE A 301 -15.90 8.83 -0.78
C ILE A 301 -16.53 7.54 -0.27
N ASP A 302 -17.02 7.55 0.97
CA ASP A 302 -17.72 6.42 1.61
C ASP A 302 -17.02 5.08 1.42
N PHE A 303 -15.68 5.07 1.48
CA PHE A 303 -14.91 3.93 1.00
C PHE A 303 -15.01 2.69 1.90
N ILE A 304 -15.62 2.81 3.09
CA ILE A 304 -16.12 1.71 3.92
C ILE A 304 -17.61 1.98 4.23
N PHE A 305 -18.52 1.21 3.65
CA PHE A 305 -19.95 1.46 3.79
C PHE A 305 -20.76 0.17 3.90
N GLY A 306 -22.00 0.30 4.37
CA GLY A 306 -22.91 -0.83 4.57
C GLY A 306 -23.50 -0.89 5.98
N ASN A 307 -24.04 -2.04 6.38
CA ASN A 307 -24.69 -2.27 7.66
C ASN A 307 -24.08 -3.47 8.42
N GLY A 308 -22.80 -3.77 8.21
CA GLY A 308 -22.07 -4.79 8.95
C GLY A 308 -21.94 -4.49 10.46
N ARG A 309 -21.65 -5.55 11.22
CA ARG A 309 -21.17 -5.49 12.61
C ARG A 309 -19.69 -5.87 12.59
N SER A 310 -18.82 -4.89 12.49
CA SER A 310 -17.44 -5.14 12.08
C SER A 310 -16.42 -4.52 13.00
N LEU A 311 -15.35 -5.27 13.24
CA LEU A 311 -14.15 -4.81 13.94
C LEU A 311 -13.00 -4.72 12.95
N TYR A 312 -12.40 -3.53 12.87
CA TYR A 312 -11.19 -3.21 12.12
C TYR A 312 -10.08 -2.96 13.14
N GLU A 313 -9.09 -3.84 13.20
CA GLU A 313 -8.01 -3.80 14.18
C GLU A 313 -6.66 -3.68 13.48
N ASP A 314 -5.83 -2.75 13.94
CA ASP A 314 -4.48 -2.51 13.39
C ASP A 314 -4.48 -2.23 11.86
N CYS A 315 -5.57 -1.66 11.34
CA CYS A 315 -5.70 -1.37 9.91
C CYS A 315 -5.11 0.01 9.55
N HIS A 316 -4.66 0.14 8.31
CA HIS A 316 -4.26 1.42 7.72
C HIS A 316 -5.30 1.89 6.71
N LEU A 317 -5.94 3.02 6.99
CA LEU A 317 -6.97 3.65 6.17
C LEU A 317 -6.33 4.81 5.40
N ASN A 318 -6.22 4.66 4.07
CA ASN A 318 -5.54 5.61 3.20
C ASN A 318 -6.52 6.33 2.28
N SER A 319 -6.73 7.62 2.49
CA SER A 319 -7.55 8.41 1.58
C SER A 319 -6.79 8.80 0.32
N ILE A 320 -7.46 8.71 -0.82
CA ILE A 320 -7.01 9.27 -2.10
C ILE A 320 -7.95 10.37 -2.60
N ALA A 321 -8.69 11.00 -1.68
CA ALA A 321 -9.54 12.13 -2.02
C ALA A 321 -8.72 13.31 -2.58
N ASN A 322 -9.35 14.11 -3.42
CA ASN A 322 -8.69 15.25 -4.06
C ASN A 322 -8.16 16.23 -3.00
N PRO A 323 -6.86 16.62 -3.04
CA PRO A 323 -6.33 17.63 -2.15
C PRO A 323 -7.09 18.95 -2.25
N VAL A 324 -7.17 19.68 -1.14
CA VAL A 324 -7.76 21.02 -1.12
C VAL A 324 -6.70 22.07 -0.77
N PRO A 325 -6.82 23.31 -1.26
CA PRO A 325 -5.94 24.40 -0.84
C PRO A 325 -6.00 24.65 0.67
N SER A 326 -4.90 25.15 1.24
CA SER A 326 -4.86 25.55 2.65
C SER A 326 -5.97 26.56 2.97
N GLY A 327 -6.74 26.30 4.03
CA GLY A 327 -7.88 27.13 4.44
C GLY A 327 -9.20 26.86 3.70
N ALA A 328 -9.21 25.96 2.71
CA ALA A 328 -10.47 25.54 2.08
C ALA A 328 -11.32 24.69 3.05
N THR A 329 -12.63 24.87 2.97
CA THR A 329 -13.62 24.14 3.78
C THR A 329 -14.28 22.99 3.01
N THR A 330 -14.06 22.91 1.69
CA THR A 330 -14.65 21.88 0.83
C THR A 330 -14.24 20.49 1.29
N ILE A 331 -15.22 19.61 1.44
CA ILE A 331 -15.01 18.20 1.75
C ILE A 331 -14.93 17.41 0.45
N THR A 332 -13.93 16.54 0.36
CA THR A 332 -13.60 15.79 -0.86
C THR A 332 -13.73 14.29 -0.69
N GLY A 333 -14.04 13.82 0.51
CA GLY A 333 -14.16 12.41 0.82
C GLY A 333 -14.75 12.13 2.19
N ALA A 334 -14.98 10.86 2.46
CA ALA A 334 -15.40 10.35 3.75
C ALA A 334 -14.90 8.91 3.91
N ILE A 335 -14.46 8.54 5.11
CA ILE A 335 -14.01 7.18 5.38
C ILE A 335 -15.20 6.22 5.42
N THR A 336 -16.20 6.54 6.24
CA THR A 336 -17.31 5.63 6.50
C THR A 336 -18.67 6.15 6.05
N ALA A 337 -19.56 5.23 5.67
CA ALA A 337 -20.99 5.51 5.51
C ALA A 337 -21.81 4.34 6.08
N HIS A 338 -22.01 4.34 7.41
CA HIS A 338 -22.73 3.24 8.08
C HIS A 338 -24.24 3.43 7.98
N GLY A 339 -24.92 2.36 7.56
CA GLY A 339 -26.29 2.34 7.07
C GLY A 339 -27.32 1.80 8.05
N ARG A 340 -27.06 1.79 9.37
CA ARG A 340 -27.99 1.25 10.37
C ARG A 340 -29.34 1.97 10.39
N GLN A 341 -30.42 1.20 10.35
CA GLN A 341 -31.78 1.71 10.14
C GLN A 341 -32.60 1.85 11.43
N SER A 342 -32.25 1.15 12.50
CA SER A 342 -32.99 1.23 13.77
C SER A 342 -32.11 0.99 14.99
N ALA A 343 -32.58 1.42 16.17
CA ALA A 343 -31.90 1.20 17.44
C ALA A 343 -31.83 -0.29 17.85
N GLU A 344 -32.70 -1.13 17.30
CA GLU A 344 -32.76 -2.57 17.57
C GLU A 344 -31.71 -3.37 16.78
N GLU A 345 -31.19 -2.82 15.69
CA GLU A 345 -30.12 -3.46 14.92
C GLU A 345 -28.83 -3.51 15.75
N ASN A 346 -28.16 -4.66 15.80
CA ASN A 346 -26.88 -4.80 16.50
C ASN A 346 -25.71 -4.73 15.51
N THR A 347 -25.64 -3.61 14.78
CA THR A 347 -24.66 -3.35 13.71
C THR A 347 -23.87 -2.07 14.03
N GLY A 348 -22.68 -1.95 13.43
CA GLY A 348 -21.76 -0.85 13.70
C GLY A 348 -20.36 -1.16 13.21
N PHE A 349 -19.57 -0.12 12.94
CA PHE A 349 -18.15 -0.24 12.62
C PHE A 349 -17.29 0.21 13.79
N SER A 350 -16.35 -0.62 14.23
CA SER A 350 -15.39 -0.28 15.27
C SER A 350 -13.98 -0.37 14.71
N PHE A 351 -13.22 0.71 14.82
CA PHE A 351 -11.83 0.83 14.40
C PHE A 351 -10.96 0.96 15.66
N VAL A 352 -10.02 0.03 15.86
CA VAL A 352 -9.20 -0.07 17.06
C VAL A 352 -7.73 -0.12 16.65
N SER A 353 -6.90 0.77 17.23
CA SER A 353 -5.46 0.82 16.94
C SER A 353 -5.13 1.02 15.45
N CYS A 354 -6.05 1.64 14.70
CA CYS A 354 -5.86 1.92 13.29
C CYS A 354 -5.00 3.17 13.07
N SER A 355 -4.65 3.42 11.82
CA SER A 355 -4.09 4.70 11.38
C SER A 355 -4.84 5.23 10.16
N ILE A 356 -5.06 6.54 10.13
CA ILE A 356 -5.70 7.26 9.03
C ILE A 356 -4.70 8.25 8.45
N GLY A 357 -4.54 8.20 7.12
CA GLY A 357 -3.66 9.09 6.36
C GLY A 357 -4.09 9.22 4.91
N GLY A 358 -3.22 9.81 4.08
CA GLY A 358 -3.45 10.00 2.65
C GLY A 358 -3.65 11.46 2.27
N THR A 359 -4.58 11.74 1.35
CA THR A 359 -4.83 13.07 0.79
C THR A 359 -6.27 13.53 0.95
N GLY A 360 -6.48 14.85 0.81
CA GLY A 360 -7.81 15.46 0.81
C GLY A 360 -8.15 16.18 2.10
N ARG A 361 -9.41 16.59 2.20
CA ARG A 361 -10.07 17.06 3.43
C ARG A 361 -11.35 16.26 3.57
N ILE A 362 -11.39 15.35 4.53
CA ILE A 362 -12.39 14.29 4.59
C ILE A 362 -13.06 14.20 5.95
N TRP A 363 -14.25 13.61 5.97
CA TRP A 363 -14.91 13.20 7.21
C TRP A 363 -14.49 11.79 7.63
N LEU A 364 -14.54 11.52 8.94
CA LEU A 364 -14.53 10.18 9.53
C LEU A 364 -15.72 9.36 9.06
N GLY A 365 -16.87 10.00 8.85
CA GLY A 365 -18.00 9.32 8.27
C GLY A 365 -19.19 10.20 7.98
N ARG A 366 -20.16 9.59 7.28
CA ARG A 366 -21.47 10.17 7.01
C ARG A 366 -22.56 9.21 7.47
N ALA A 367 -23.60 9.75 8.10
CA ALA A 367 -24.71 8.95 8.62
C ALA A 367 -25.65 8.52 7.47
N TRP A 368 -25.29 7.50 6.69
CA TRP A 368 -26.13 7.00 5.60
C TRP A 368 -27.47 6.46 6.13
N GLY A 369 -27.44 5.74 7.25
CA GLY A 369 -28.63 5.33 8.00
C GLY A 369 -28.95 6.27 9.17
N PRO A 370 -30.23 6.37 9.59
CA PRO A 370 -30.65 7.24 10.68
C PRO A 370 -30.10 6.87 12.07
N TYR A 371 -29.59 5.63 12.25
CA TYR A 371 -28.98 5.16 13.49
C TYR A 371 -27.51 4.75 13.27
N SER A 372 -26.83 5.41 12.33
CA SER A 372 -25.43 5.15 11.98
C SER A 372 -24.55 5.02 13.23
N LEU A 373 -23.74 3.97 13.33
CA LEU A 373 -22.89 3.72 14.48
C LEU A 373 -21.46 3.39 14.03
N VAL A 374 -20.55 4.30 14.33
CA VAL A 374 -19.12 4.15 14.03
C VAL A 374 -18.29 4.62 15.22
N LEU A 375 -17.29 3.84 15.61
CA LEU A 375 -16.38 4.13 16.70
C LEU A 375 -14.93 4.04 16.23
N PHE A 376 -14.13 5.05 16.55
CA PHE A 376 -12.67 5.01 16.42
C PHE A 376 -12.05 5.06 17.82
N SER A 377 -11.20 4.09 18.15
CA SER A 377 -10.52 3.98 19.44
C SER A 377 -9.03 3.75 19.23
N ASN A 378 -8.19 4.44 20.00
CA ASN A 378 -6.73 4.37 19.90
C ASN A 378 -6.20 4.54 18.46
N THR A 379 -6.90 5.32 17.62
CA THR A 379 -6.60 5.44 16.19
C THR A 379 -5.84 6.72 15.92
N TYR A 380 -4.69 6.62 15.24
CA TYR A 380 -3.97 7.79 14.75
C TYR A 380 -4.72 8.43 13.57
N MET A 381 -4.87 9.75 13.59
CA MET A 381 -5.55 10.52 12.53
C MET A 381 -4.62 11.65 12.06
N SER A 382 -4.30 11.67 10.76
CA SER A 382 -3.55 12.80 10.18
C SER A 382 -4.45 14.03 9.98
N ASP A 383 -3.83 15.14 9.56
CA ASP A 383 -4.45 16.45 9.33
C ASP A 383 -5.43 16.52 8.14
N ILE A 384 -5.66 15.40 7.43
CA ILE A 384 -6.68 15.31 6.38
C ILE A 384 -8.09 15.25 6.96
N ILE A 385 -8.23 14.93 8.26
CA ILE A 385 -9.53 14.85 8.91
C ILE A 385 -10.02 16.26 9.23
N ALA A 386 -11.17 16.60 8.66
CA ALA A 386 -11.84 17.86 8.87
C ALA A 386 -12.20 18.01 10.37
N PRO A 387 -11.99 19.18 11.02
CA PRO A 387 -12.30 19.37 12.44
C PRO A 387 -13.74 19.11 12.83
N GLU A 388 -14.68 19.24 11.89
CA GLU A 388 -16.09 18.89 12.06
C GLU A 388 -16.29 17.38 12.26
N GLY A 389 -15.34 16.56 11.79
CA GLY A 389 -15.28 15.12 11.96
C GLY A 389 -16.28 14.34 11.09
N TRP A 390 -17.55 14.71 11.10
CA TRP A 390 -18.65 13.90 10.55
C TRP A 390 -19.67 14.74 9.80
N ASN A 391 -20.56 14.05 9.09
CA ASN A 391 -21.72 14.65 8.45
C ASN A 391 -22.99 13.82 8.72
N ASP A 392 -24.03 14.52 9.16
CA ASP A 392 -25.37 14.02 9.48
C ASP A 392 -26.27 13.85 8.24
N TRP A 393 -25.70 13.97 7.03
CA TRP A 393 -26.46 14.00 5.78
C TRP A 393 -27.46 15.17 5.69
N ASN A 394 -27.19 16.27 6.39
CA ASN A 394 -28.06 17.44 6.55
C ASN A 394 -29.41 17.12 7.23
N ASP A 395 -29.43 16.11 8.11
CA ASP A 395 -30.58 15.76 8.93
C ASP A 395 -30.18 15.77 10.41
N PRO A 396 -30.41 16.90 11.13
CA PRO A 396 -29.99 17.05 12.52
C PRO A 396 -30.60 16.02 13.48
N LYS A 397 -31.62 15.27 13.07
CA LYS A 397 -32.17 14.17 13.88
C LYS A 397 -31.19 12.99 14.00
N ARG A 398 -30.18 12.92 13.14
CA ARG A 398 -29.13 11.89 13.15
C ARG A 398 -28.01 12.19 14.15
N ASP A 399 -27.98 13.39 14.72
CA ASP A 399 -27.03 13.80 15.76
C ASP A 399 -27.44 13.38 17.18
N GLN A 400 -28.55 12.63 17.34
CA GLN A 400 -29.15 12.34 18.65
C GLN A 400 -28.31 11.49 19.61
N TYR A 401 -27.22 10.88 19.12
CA TYR A 401 -26.28 10.13 19.96
C TYR A 401 -24.97 10.89 19.97
N ASP A 402 -24.88 11.85 20.91
CA ASP A 402 -23.74 12.72 21.11
C ASP A 402 -22.42 11.94 21.06
N PHE A 403 -21.53 12.47 20.22
CA PHE A 403 -20.10 12.32 20.31
C PHE A 403 -19.64 12.34 21.77
N ILE A 404 -19.08 11.23 22.24
CA ILE A 404 -18.28 11.21 23.45
C ILE A 404 -16.83 11.09 22.98
N PRO A 405 -16.07 12.19 22.89
CA PRO A 405 -14.62 12.09 22.88
C PRO A 405 -14.25 11.44 24.22
N SER A 406 -13.78 10.19 24.19
CA SER A 406 -13.21 9.53 25.35
C SER A 406 -11.82 10.07 25.65
#